data_AF-A0A351MRK6-F1
#
_entry.id   AF-A0A351MRK6-F1
#
_cell.length_a   1.000
_cell.length_b   1.000
_cell.length_c   1.000
_cell.angle_alpha   90.00
_cell.angle_beta   90.00
_cell.angle_gamma   90.00
#
_symmetry.space_group_name_H-M   'P 1'
#
loop_
_entity.id
_entity.type
_entity.pdbx_description
1 polymer ?
#
loop_
_entity_poly.entity_id
_entity_poly.type
_entity_poly.pdbx_seq_one_letter_code
_entity_poly.pdbx_strand_id
1 'polypeptide(L)'
;MSRKIFIAVGAVSLVSIFAANNLALKPSKPQGPVSYNFEVRPILAENCFGCHGPDLKANKADLRLDTFEGATAKFADSEGHAIVPGKPEQSDLLTRINSHDREIMMPEAESGKKLTDAQKEILHRWIVEGARYEKHWSFIPPTKKETKDASGWSRNGIDPFI
;
A
#
# COMPACT_ATOMS: atom_id res chain seq x y z
N MET A 1 56.41 47.40 -46.06
CA MET A 1 55.80 46.06 -46.06
C MET A 1 55.05 45.87 -44.75
N SER A 2 53.73 46.03 -44.75
CA SER A 2 52.86 46.01 -43.57
C SER A 2 52.65 44.60 -43.04
N ARG A 3 53.01 44.33 -41.78
CA ARG A 3 52.55 43.16 -41.03
C ARG A 3 51.40 43.58 -40.13
N LYS A 4 50.19 43.19 -40.48
CA LYS A 4 48.99 43.36 -39.65
C LYS A 4 49.02 42.28 -38.55
N ILE A 5 49.02 42.71 -37.29
CA ILE A 5 48.89 41.84 -36.12
C ILE A 5 47.38 41.67 -35.84
N PHE A 6 46.86 40.46 -35.98
CA PHE A 6 45.51 40.12 -35.55
C PHE A 6 45.57 39.63 -34.10
N ILE A 7 45.01 40.40 -33.17
CA ILE A 7 44.81 39.98 -31.78
C ILE A 7 43.52 39.17 -31.74
N ALA A 8 43.62 37.87 -31.47
CA ALA A 8 42.48 37.01 -31.22
C ALA A 8 41.95 37.30 -29.80
N VAL A 9 40.73 37.83 -29.70
CA VAL A 9 40.00 37.94 -28.44
C VAL A 9 39.36 36.59 -28.16
N GLY A 10 39.94 35.83 -27.21
CA GLY A 10 39.35 34.60 -26.71
C GLY A 10 38.13 34.88 -25.85
N ALA A 11 36.96 34.42 -26.28
CA ALA A 11 35.73 34.45 -25.49
C ALA A 11 35.83 33.40 -24.36
N VAL A 12 35.89 33.85 -23.11
CA VAL A 12 35.74 32.99 -21.94
C VAL A 12 34.25 32.82 -21.68
N SER A 13 33.66 31.73 -22.15
CA SER A 13 32.30 31.34 -21.79
C SER A 13 32.30 30.76 -20.37
N LEU A 14 31.79 31.53 -19.40
CA LEU A 14 31.44 31.04 -18.07
C LEU A 14 30.25 30.08 -18.18
N VAL A 15 30.53 28.78 -18.20
CA VAL A 15 29.50 27.74 -18.04
C VAL A 15 29.20 27.62 -16.55
N SER A 16 28.14 28.29 -16.10
CA SER A 16 27.59 28.11 -14.76
C SER A 16 27.01 26.70 -14.63
N ILE A 17 27.73 25.82 -13.95
CA ILE A 17 27.26 24.47 -13.59
C ILE A 17 26.22 24.62 -12.46
N PHE A 18 24.94 24.77 -12.82
CA PHE A 18 23.85 24.51 -11.89
C PHE A 18 23.70 22.98 -11.77
N ALA A 19 24.45 22.37 -10.85
CA ALA A 19 24.21 21.00 -10.44
C ALA A 19 22.89 20.96 -9.66
N ALA A 20 21.78 20.71 -10.35
CA ALA A 20 20.51 20.41 -9.74
C ALA A 20 20.62 19.07 -9.01
N ASN A 21 20.85 19.13 -7.69
CA ASN A 21 20.68 17.99 -6.79
C ASN A 21 19.19 17.62 -6.75
N ASN A 22 18.73 16.88 -7.76
CA ASN A 22 17.46 16.15 -7.71
C ASN A 22 17.64 14.98 -6.75
N LEU A 23 17.53 15.26 -5.45
CA LEU A 23 17.33 14.23 -4.44
C LEU A 23 15.90 13.71 -4.64
N ALA A 24 15.72 12.82 -5.61
CA ALA A 24 14.50 12.05 -5.73
C ALA A 24 14.32 11.28 -4.42
N LEU A 25 13.37 11.72 -3.60
CA LEU A 25 12.92 11.01 -2.42
C LEU A 25 12.40 9.65 -2.89
N LYS A 26 13.24 8.62 -2.82
CA LYS A 26 12.78 7.24 -2.99
C LYS A 26 11.77 6.98 -1.87
N PRO A 27 10.53 6.58 -2.17
CA PRO A 27 9.58 6.22 -1.13
C PRO A 27 10.23 5.14 -0.26
N SER A 28 10.37 5.41 1.04
CA SER A 28 10.95 4.45 1.96
C SER A 28 10.02 3.24 2.03
N LYS A 29 10.55 2.05 1.74
CA LYS A 29 9.84 0.79 1.97
C LYS A 29 9.32 0.78 3.41
N PRO A 30 8.05 0.43 3.69
CA PRO A 30 7.52 0.43 5.05
C PRO A 30 8.41 -0.42 5.96
N GLN A 31 8.97 0.19 7.00
CA GLN A 31 9.85 -0.47 7.96
C GLN A 31 8.98 -1.07 9.07
N GLY A 32 8.35 -2.21 8.80
CA GLY A 32 7.54 -2.93 9.77
C GLY A 32 6.60 -3.98 9.16
N PRO A 33 5.98 -4.82 10.03
CA PRO A 33 4.89 -5.70 9.62
C PRO A 33 3.76 -4.89 8.98
N VAL A 34 3.07 -5.50 8.02
CA VAL A 34 1.92 -4.88 7.37
C VAL A 34 0.78 -4.72 8.39
N SER A 35 0.29 -3.50 8.55
CA SER A 35 -0.87 -3.25 9.41
C SER A 35 -2.16 -3.61 8.70
N TYR A 36 -2.97 -4.47 9.32
CA TYR A 36 -4.26 -4.82 8.75
C TYR A 36 -5.19 -3.60 8.71
N ASN A 37 -5.26 -2.81 9.79
CA ASN A 37 -6.18 -1.68 9.85
C ASN A 37 -5.81 -0.52 8.95
N PHE A 38 -4.51 -0.24 8.78
CA PHE A 38 -4.06 0.95 8.05
C PHE A 38 -3.67 0.67 6.59
N GLU A 39 -3.23 -0.54 6.27
CA GLU A 39 -2.75 -0.86 4.92
C GLU A 39 -3.69 -1.84 4.20
N VAL A 40 -4.14 -2.93 4.85
CA VAL A 40 -4.91 -4.00 4.18
C VAL A 40 -6.40 -3.69 4.10
N ARG A 41 -7.03 -3.38 5.23
CA ARG A 41 -8.47 -3.17 5.36
C ARG A 41 -8.98 -2.09 4.40
N PRO A 42 -8.31 -0.93 4.21
CA PRO A 42 -8.76 0.05 3.22
C PRO A 42 -8.75 -0.49 1.79
N ILE A 43 -7.77 -1.32 1.43
CA ILE A 43 -7.70 -1.95 0.10
C ILE A 43 -8.88 -2.91 -0.08
N LEU A 44 -9.12 -3.79 0.89
CA LEU A 44 -10.22 -4.76 0.83
C LEU A 44 -11.59 -4.08 0.89
N ALA A 45 -11.74 -3.02 1.68
CA ALA A 45 -12.99 -2.26 1.78
C ALA A 45 -13.33 -1.58 0.46
N GLU A 46 -12.35 -0.94 -0.17
CA GLU A 46 -12.55 -0.28 -1.46
C GLU A 46 -12.82 -1.30 -2.56
N ASN A 47 -12.05 -2.39 -2.64
CA ASN A 47 -12.03 -3.24 -3.83
C ASN A 47 -12.84 -4.54 -3.71
N CYS A 48 -13.13 -5.02 -2.50
CA CYS A 48 -13.61 -6.38 -2.29
C CYS A 48 -14.93 -6.47 -1.52
N PHE A 49 -15.11 -5.67 -0.45
CA PHE A 49 -16.24 -5.85 0.47
C PHE A 49 -17.61 -5.54 -0.13
N GLY A 50 -17.67 -4.83 -1.26
CA GLY A 50 -18.93 -4.61 -1.99
C GLY A 50 -19.60 -5.92 -2.42
N CYS A 51 -18.83 -6.95 -2.77
CA CYS A 51 -19.34 -8.26 -3.16
C CYS A 51 -18.89 -9.41 -2.26
N HIS A 52 -17.84 -9.24 -1.46
CA HIS A 52 -17.30 -10.29 -0.56
C HIS A 52 -17.18 -9.80 0.88
N GLY A 53 -18.09 -8.92 1.29
CA GLY A 53 -18.14 -8.33 2.63
C GLY A 53 -19.39 -8.73 3.41
N PRO A 54 -19.76 -7.95 4.44
CA PRO A 54 -20.80 -8.33 5.40
C PRO A 54 -22.22 -8.27 4.86
N ASP A 55 -22.47 -7.58 3.74
CA ASP A 55 -23.80 -7.53 3.14
C ASP A 55 -24.10 -8.83 2.38
N LEU A 56 -24.86 -9.72 3.03
CA LEU A 56 -25.26 -11.01 2.47
C LEU A 56 -26.10 -10.89 1.20
N LYS A 57 -26.77 -9.75 0.95
CA LYS A 57 -27.57 -9.57 -0.27
C LYS A 57 -26.71 -9.30 -1.50
N ALA A 58 -25.57 -8.65 -1.29
CA ALA A 58 -24.58 -8.36 -2.33
C ALA A 58 -23.48 -9.43 -2.41
N ASN A 59 -23.49 -10.40 -1.48
CA ASN A 59 -22.43 -11.37 -1.35
C ASN A 59 -22.39 -12.34 -2.54
N LYS A 60 -21.20 -12.50 -3.13
CA LYS A 60 -20.90 -13.45 -4.19
C LYS A 60 -20.07 -14.60 -3.61
N ALA A 61 -20.38 -15.81 -4.08
CA ALA A 61 -19.70 -17.06 -3.72
C ALA A 61 -19.70 -17.40 -2.21
N ASP A 62 -20.65 -16.82 -1.45
CA ASP A 62 -20.73 -16.96 0.02
C ASP A 62 -19.39 -16.62 0.73
N LEU A 63 -18.57 -15.77 0.10
CA LEU A 63 -17.21 -15.47 0.54
C LEU A 63 -17.18 -14.21 1.40
N ARG A 64 -16.57 -14.30 2.57
CA ARG A 64 -16.47 -13.23 3.56
C ARG A 64 -15.02 -12.81 3.81
N LEU A 65 -14.51 -11.88 2.99
CA LEU A 65 -13.14 -11.34 3.11
C LEU A 65 -12.96 -10.38 4.28
N ASP A 66 -14.05 -9.87 4.86
CA ASP A 66 -14.04 -8.95 6.01
C ASP A 66 -13.77 -9.66 7.35
N THR A 67 -13.77 -11.00 7.36
CA THR A 67 -13.49 -11.81 8.55
C THR A 67 -12.40 -12.83 8.27
N PHE A 68 -11.59 -13.15 9.29
CA PHE A 68 -10.55 -14.18 9.15
C PHE A 68 -11.14 -15.56 8.85
N GLU A 69 -12.18 -15.95 9.59
CA GLU A 69 -12.85 -17.25 9.41
C GLU A 69 -13.42 -17.39 8.00
N GLY A 70 -14.14 -16.37 7.51
CA GLY A 70 -14.70 -16.38 6.16
C GLY A 70 -13.67 -16.36 5.04
N ALA A 71 -12.56 -15.64 5.21
CA ALA A 71 -11.52 -15.54 4.20
C ALA A 71 -10.64 -16.80 4.11
N THR A 72 -10.58 -17.57 5.20
CA THR A 72 -9.78 -18.82 5.30
C THR A 72 -10.63 -20.08 5.23
N ALA A 73 -11.96 -19.96 5.17
CA ALA A 73 -12.85 -21.07 4.93
C ALA A 73 -12.56 -21.72 3.57
N LYS A 74 -12.75 -23.04 3.50
CA LYS A 74 -12.71 -23.78 2.25
C LYS A 74 -13.91 -23.38 1.40
N PHE A 75 -13.72 -23.23 0.09
CA PHE A 75 -14.84 -22.97 -0.83
C PHE A 75 -15.82 -24.16 -0.86
N ALA A 76 -17.10 -23.87 -1.10
CA ALA A 76 -18.12 -24.91 -1.13
C ALA A 76 -17.95 -25.90 -2.30
N ASP A 77 -17.38 -25.44 -3.42
CA ASP A 77 -17.28 -26.13 -4.69
C ASP A 77 -15.85 -26.56 -5.07
N SER A 78 -14.86 -26.33 -4.20
CA SER A 78 -13.47 -26.71 -4.45
C SER A 78 -12.65 -26.93 -3.18
N GLU A 79 -11.45 -27.49 -3.33
CA GLU A 79 -10.47 -27.61 -2.24
C GLU A 79 -9.70 -26.31 -1.95
N GLY A 80 -10.05 -25.21 -2.63
CA GLY A 80 -9.37 -23.93 -2.50
C GLY A 80 -9.84 -23.08 -1.31
N HIS A 81 -9.06 -22.04 -1.03
CA HIS A 81 -9.34 -21.01 -0.04
C HIS A 81 -9.03 -19.64 -0.62
N ALA A 82 -9.79 -18.61 -0.27
CA ALA A 82 -9.47 -17.26 -0.71
C ALA A 82 -8.12 -16.79 -0.16
N ILE A 83 -7.85 -17.10 1.11
CA ILE A 83 -6.60 -16.78 1.80
C ILE A 83 -6.11 -18.01 2.55
N VAL A 84 -4.83 -18.35 2.34
CA VAL A 84 -4.11 -19.34 3.13
C VAL A 84 -2.97 -18.63 3.86
N PRO A 85 -3.08 -18.41 5.19
CA PRO A 85 -2.06 -17.72 5.98
C PRO A 85 -0.65 -18.28 5.76
N GLY A 86 0.29 -17.42 5.39
CA GLY A 86 1.69 -17.77 5.15
C GLY A 86 1.96 -18.49 3.82
N LYS A 87 0.95 -18.72 2.97
CA LYS A 87 1.07 -19.45 1.70
C LYS A 87 0.45 -18.65 0.55
N PRO A 88 1.14 -17.62 0.04
CA PRO A 88 0.59 -16.76 -1.01
C PRO A 88 0.24 -17.54 -2.29
N GLU A 89 1.01 -18.56 -2.65
CA GLU A 89 0.80 -19.40 -3.83
C GLU A 89 -0.43 -20.31 -3.72
N GLN A 90 -0.94 -20.53 -2.51
CA GLN A 90 -2.16 -21.30 -2.25
C GLN A 90 -3.37 -20.39 -2.00
N SER A 91 -3.19 -19.06 -2.09
CA SER A 91 -4.24 -18.08 -1.80
C SER A 91 -4.87 -17.56 -3.09
N ASP A 92 -6.12 -17.95 -3.35
CA ASP A 92 -6.86 -17.57 -4.56
C ASP A 92 -7.00 -16.06 -4.73
N LEU A 93 -7.02 -15.29 -3.63
CA LEU A 93 -7.02 -13.84 -3.66
C LEU A 93 -5.86 -13.31 -4.52
N LEU A 94 -4.64 -13.84 -4.34
CA LEU A 94 -3.47 -13.38 -5.08
C LEU A 94 -3.50 -13.83 -6.54
N THR A 95 -4.02 -15.02 -6.81
CA THR A 95 -4.25 -15.50 -8.18
C THR A 95 -5.22 -14.57 -8.92
N ARG A 96 -6.36 -14.24 -8.30
CA ARG A 96 -7.43 -13.46 -8.94
C ARG A 96 -7.06 -11.99 -9.16
N ILE A 97 -6.36 -11.34 -8.22
CA ILE A 97 -5.93 -9.93 -8.41
C ILE A 97 -4.79 -9.78 -9.43
N ASN A 98 -4.08 -10.87 -9.75
CA ASN A 98 -3.00 -10.89 -10.74
C ASN A 98 -3.43 -11.50 -12.09
N SER A 99 -4.65 -12.01 -12.18
CA SER A 99 -5.19 -12.55 -13.42
C SER A 99 -5.44 -11.44 -14.45
N HIS A 100 -5.25 -11.80 -15.72
CA HIS A 100 -5.62 -10.98 -16.88
C HIS A 100 -6.88 -11.52 -17.58
N ASP A 101 -7.37 -12.68 -17.13
CA ASP A 101 -8.60 -13.26 -17.63
C ASP A 101 -9.81 -12.58 -16.99
N ARG A 102 -10.63 -11.95 -17.84
CA ARG A 102 -11.79 -11.15 -17.44
C ARG A 102 -12.86 -11.97 -16.72
N GLU A 103 -12.89 -13.29 -16.90
CA GLU A 103 -13.91 -14.15 -16.27
C GLU A 103 -13.58 -14.47 -14.80
N ILE A 104 -12.29 -14.45 -14.44
CA ILE A 104 -11.85 -14.86 -13.09
C ILE A 104 -11.18 -13.74 -12.29
N MET A 105 -10.72 -12.67 -12.97
CA MET A 105 -10.02 -11.58 -12.31
C MET A 105 -10.90 -10.87 -11.28
N MET A 106 -10.27 -10.40 -10.22
CA MET A 106 -10.94 -9.60 -9.19
C MET A 106 -10.19 -8.29 -8.93
N PRO A 107 -10.89 -7.16 -8.75
CA PRO A 107 -12.33 -6.98 -8.93
C PRO A 107 -12.79 -7.27 -10.36
N GLU A 108 -14.07 -7.60 -10.54
CA GLU A 108 -14.64 -7.84 -11.87
C GLU A 108 -14.41 -6.62 -12.77
N ALA A 109 -14.12 -6.86 -14.05
CA ALA A 109 -13.78 -5.81 -15.01
C ALA A 109 -14.86 -4.71 -15.08
N GLU A 110 -16.14 -5.10 -14.97
CA GLU A 110 -17.30 -4.19 -15.05
C GLU A 110 -17.46 -3.31 -13.79
N SER A 111 -16.77 -3.62 -12.69
CA SER A 111 -16.82 -2.79 -11.48
C SER A 111 -16.07 -1.46 -11.64
N GLY A 112 -15.20 -1.35 -12.65
CA GLY A 112 -14.31 -0.20 -12.84
C GLY A 112 -13.22 -0.05 -11.78
N LYS A 113 -13.17 -0.95 -10.78
CA LYS A 113 -12.17 -0.94 -9.70
C LYS A 113 -10.92 -1.67 -10.13
N LYS A 114 -9.76 -1.13 -9.75
CA LYS A 114 -8.46 -1.73 -10.07
C LYS A 114 -7.47 -1.50 -8.94
N LEU A 115 -6.81 -2.58 -8.53
CA LEU A 115 -5.69 -2.48 -7.60
C LEU A 115 -4.44 -1.96 -8.32
N THR A 116 -3.74 -1.05 -7.66
CA THR A 116 -2.38 -0.66 -8.03
C THR A 116 -1.38 -1.75 -7.64
N ASP A 117 -0.20 -1.76 -8.26
CA ASP A 117 0.84 -2.74 -7.92
C ASP A 117 1.28 -2.63 -6.45
N ALA A 118 1.31 -1.42 -5.89
CA ALA A 118 1.59 -1.21 -4.48
C ALA A 118 0.54 -1.85 -3.56
N GLN A 119 -0.73 -1.78 -3.92
CA GLN A 119 -1.81 -2.43 -3.16
C GLN A 119 -1.71 -3.95 -3.25
N LYS A 120 -1.42 -4.49 -4.44
CA LYS A 120 -1.20 -5.94 -4.61
C LYS A 120 -0.02 -6.44 -3.77
N GLU A 121 1.07 -5.69 -3.74
CA GLU A 121 2.25 -6.00 -2.92
C GLU A 121 1.93 -5.98 -1.41
N ILE A 122 1.12 -5.02 -0.95
CA ILE A 122 0.66 -4.99 0.45
C ILE A 122 -0.12 -6.26 0.78
N LEU A 123 -1.05 -6.68 -0.08
CA LEU A 123 -1.84 -7.90 0.13
C LEU A 123 -0.97 -9.16 0.10
N HIS A 124 -0.01 -9.23 -0.83
CA HIS A 124 0.96 -10.32 -0.92
C HIS A 124 1.78 -10.43 0.37
N ARG A 125 2.41 -9.33 0.80
CA ARG A 125 3.19 -9.29 2.05
C ARG A 125 2.36 -9.67 3.26
N TRP A 126 1.15 -9.12 3.37
CA TRP A 126 0.26 -9.44 4.48
C TRP A 126 -0.06 -10.93 4.56
N ILE A 127 -0.30 -11.60 3.43
CA ILE A 127 -0.52 -13.04 3.39
C ILE A 127 0.75 -13.81 3.78
N VAL A 128 1.92 -13.42 3.27
CA VAL A 128 3.22 -13.99 3.68
C VAL A 128 3.44 -13.87 5.19
N GLU A 129 3.05 -12.74 5.78
CA GLU A 129 3.16 -12.46 7.22
C GLU A 129 2.07 -13.16 8.06
N GLY A 130 1.26 -14.04 7.45
CA GLY A 130 0.27 -14.87 8.14
C GLY A 130 -1.15 -14.31 8.14
N ALA A 131 -1.46 -13.35 7.26
CA ALA A 131 -2.79 -12.80 7.04
C ALA A 131 -3.52 -12.42 8.34
N ARG A 132 -2.83 -11.77 9.27
CA ARG A 132 -3.38 -11.45 10.58
C ARG A 132 -4.45 -10.35 10.45
N TYR A 133 -5.66 -10.64 10.94
CA TYR A 133 -6.74 -9.67 11.04
C TYR A 133 -6.64 -8.92 12.36
N GLU A 134 -7.00 -7.64 12.35
CA GLU A 134 -7.11 -6.81 13.53
C GLU A 134 -8.57 -6.41 13.77
N LYS A 135 -8.94 -6.18 15.04
CA LYS A 135 -10.21 -5.49 15.36
C LYS A 135 -10.19 -4.10 14.71
N HIS A 136 -11.37 -3.56 14.39
CA HIS A 136 -11.43 -2.19 13.87
C HIS A 136 -10.77 -1.23 14.87
N TRP A 137 -9.98 -0.27 14.36
CA TRP A 137 -9.16 0.64 15.17
C TRP A 137 -9.95 1.39 16.26
N SER A 138 -11.24 1.64 16.06
CA SER A 138 -12.15 2.31 17.00
C SER A 138 -12.45 1.47 18.25
N PHE A 139 -12.23 0.15 18.18
CA PHE A 139 -12.41 -0.77 19.30
C PHE A 139 -11.08 -1.18 19.95
N ILE A 140 -9.96 -0.61 19.50
CA ILE A 140 -8.66 -0.81 20.11
C ILE A 140 -8.40 0.40 21.02
N PRO A 141 -8.26 0.21 22.35
CA PRO A 141 -7.96 1.31 23.25
C PRO A 141 -6.65 2.02 22.83
N PRO A 142 -6.65 3.35 22.70
CA PRO A 142 -5.45 4.09 22.34
C PRO A 142 -4.41 3.93 23.46
N THR A 143 -3.18 3.60 23.09
CA THR A 143 -2.05 3.57 24.02
C THR A 143 -1.51 4.99 24.19
N LYS A 144 -1.39 5.46 25.43
CA LYS A 144 -0.73 6.74 25.71
C LYS A 144 0.75 6.62 25.33
N LYS A 145 1.18 7.33 24.28
CA LYS A 145 2.62 7.51 24.02
C LYS A 145 3.18 8.48 25.04
N GLU A 146 4.29 8.11 25.67
CA GLU A 146 5.06 9.05 26.47
C GLU A 146 5.71 10.06 25.54
N THR A 147 5.44 11.33 25.80
CA THR A 147 6.09 12.44 25.11
C THR A 147 7.16 13.02 26.01
N LYS A 148 8.38 13.16 25.48
CA LYS A 148 9.40 13.99 26.11
C LYS A 148 9.21 15.41 25.56
N ASP A 149 8.87 16.37 26.42
CA ASP A 149 8.95 17.78 26.01
C ASP A 149 10.43 18.15 25.90
N ALA A 150 10.95 18.06 24.68
CA ALA A 150 12.34 18.41 24.38
C ALA A 150 12.55 19.93 24.31
N SER A 151 11.47 20.72 24.22
CA SER A 151 11.50 22.15 23.92
C SER A 151 11.27 23.06 25.14
N GLY A 152 10.62 22.56 26.18
CA GLY A 152 10.19 23.33 27.35
C GLY A 152 9.09 24.35 27.05
N TRP A 153 8.55 24.38 25.84
CA TRP A 153 7.48 25.29 25.42
C TRP A 153 6.08 24.71 25.64
N SER A 154 5.98 23.44 26.08
CA SER A 154 4.71 22.78 26.37
C SER A 154 4.00 23.51 27.51
N ARG A 155 2.87 24.15 27.20
CA ARG A 155 1.96 24.83 28.15
C ARG A 155 0.83 23.91 28.60
N ASN A 156 0.50 22.90 27.82
CA ASN A 156 -0.53 21.90 28.10
C ASN A 156 -0.11 20.51 27.60
N GLY A 157 -0.96 19.50 27.81
CA GLY A 157 -0.68 18.10 27.42
C GLY A 157 -0.84 17.77 25.93
N ILE A 158 -1.29 18.71 25.10
CA ILE A 158 -1.44 18.58 23.64
C ILE A 158 -0.20 19.11 22.93
N ASP A 159 0.43 20.15 23.46
CA ASP A 159 1.59 20.82 22.86
C ASP A 159 2.75 19.89 22.47
N PRO A 160 3.05 18.77 23.15
CA PRO A 160 4.08 17.83 22.71
C PRO A 160 3.77 17.06 21.42
N PHE A 161 2.58 17.25 20.83
CA PHE A 161 2.11 16.56 19.63
C PHE A 161 1.92 17.47 18.40
N ILE A 162 2.28 18.76 18.50
CA ILE A 162 2.15 19.78 17.44
C ILE A 162 3.55 20.24 17.02
#